data_AF-M1X126-F1
#
_entry.id   AF-M1X126-F1
#
_cell.length_a   1.000
_cell.length_b   1.000
_cell.length_c   1.000
_cell.angle_alpha   90.00
_cell.angle_beta   90.00
_cell.angle_gamma   90.00
#
_symmetry.space_group_name_H-M   'P 1'
#
loop_
_entity.id
_entity.type
_entity.pdbx_description
1 polymer ?
#
loop_
_entity_poly.entity_id
_entity_poly.type
_entity_poly.pdbx_seq_one_letter_code
_entity_poly.pdbx_strand_id
1 'polypeptide(L)'
;MPQSLGSIRNSLLQINPCLEESAYGLGRSPWQTIKEVTLPLAKPGIINGAVLVLMATIKELPATMLLSPIGFDTLAIEIWQATENVDFAGAAAGSLAMLLVSIGLTLLILSQEKVENRI
;
A
#
# COMPACT_ATOMS: atom_id res chain seq x y z
N MET A 1 -3.10 3.07 -11.81
CA MET A 1 -2.92 2.24 -10.60
C MET A 1 -4.18 1.43 -10.29
N PRO A 2 -4.47 0.35 -11.03
CA PRO A 2 -5.64 -0.52 -10.77
C PRO A 2 -5.51 -1.37 -9.50
N GLN A 3 -4.27 -1.60 -9.03
CA GLN A 3 -3.95 -2.51 -7.92
C GLN A 3 -4.53 -2.13 -6.55
N SER A 4 -4.75 -0.84 -6.25
CA SER A 4 -5.37 -0.42 -4.98
C SER A 4 -6.89 -0.42 -5.00
N LEU A 5 -7.49 -0.34 -6.20
CA LEU A 5 -8.93 -0.11 -6.34
C LEU A 5 -9.73 -1.31 -5.84
N GLY A 6 -9.24 -2.53 -6.07
CA GLY A 6 -9.85 -3.77 -5.57
C GLY A 6 -9.93 -3.81 -4.05
N SER A 7 -8.82 -3.50 -3.36
CA SER A 7 -8.75 -3.51 -1.89
C SER A 7 -9.66 -2.46 -1.26
N ILE A 8 -9.65 -1.24 -1.80
CA ILE A 8 -10.49 -0.15 -1.29
C ILE A 8 -11.97 -0.46 -1.53
N ARG A 9 -12.32 -0.91 -2.75
CA ARG A 9 -13.70 -1.26 -3.11
C ARG A 9 -14.23 -2.39 -2.24
N ASN A 10 -13.46 -3.45 -2.05
CA ASN A 10 -13.90 -4.59 -1.24
C ASN A 10 -14.15 -4.19 0.21
N SER A 11 -13.25 -3.37 0.79
CA SER A 11 -13.43 -2.89 2.16
C SER A 11 -14.68 -2.01 2.31
N LEU A 12 -14.96 -1.12 1.36
CA LEU A 12 -16.19 -0.33 1.36
C LEU A 12 -17.45 -1.20 1.20
N LEU A 13 -17.40 -2.23 0.34
CA LEU A 13 -18.53 -3.15 0.13
C LEU A 13 -18.82 -4.03 1.35
N GLN A 14 -17.86 -4.20 2.26
CA GLN A 14 -18.02 -4.96 3.49
C GLN A 14 -18.63 -4.14 4.64
N ILE A 15 -18.66 -2.80 4.54
CA ILE A 15 -19.26 -1.94 5.55
C ILE A 15 -20.78 -2.15 5.57
N ASN A 16 -21.33 -2.46 6.74
CA ASN A 16 -22.77 -2.61 6.91
C ASN A 16 -23.49 -1.24 6.82
N PRO A 17 -24.42 -1.04 5.87
CA PRO A 17 -25.17 0.23 5.72
C PRO A 17 -25.91 0.66 6.99
N CYS A 18 -26.34 -0.27 7.84
CA CYS A 18 -27.04 0.04 9.09
C CYS A 18 -26.21 0.91 10.04
N LEU A 19 -24.88 0.86 9.97
CA LEU A 19 -23.99 1.70 10.80
C LEU A 19 -24.08 3.18 10.36
N GLU A 20 -24.18 3.43 9.05
CA GLU A 20 -24.35 4.78 8.52
C GLU A 20 -25.77 5.30 8.80
N GLU A 21 -26.78 4.45 8.60
CA GLU A 21 -28.19 4.77 8.93
C GLU A 21 -28.37 5.11 10.41
N SER A 22 -27.69 4.39 11.31
CA SER A 22 -27.71 4.68 12.75
C SER A 22 -27.08 6.03 13.07
N ALA A 23 -25.98 6.40 12.40
CA ALA A 23 -25.36 7.72 12.56
C ALA A 23 -26.31 8.84 12.11
N TYR A 24 -27.02 8.66 10.98
CA TYR A 24 -28.04 9.60 10.54
C TYR A 24 -29.21 9.70 11.53
N GLY A 25 -29.67 8.58 12.11
CA GLY A 25 -30.71 8.56 13.14
C GLY A 25 -30.31 9.31 14.42
N LEU A 26 -29.01 9.39 14.72
CA LEU A 26 -28.45 10.17 15.83
C LEU A 26 -28.19 11.65 15.47
N GLY A 27 -28.66 12.12 14.32
CA GLY A 27 -28.54 13.51 13.88
C GLY A 27 -27.16 13.89 13.33
N ARG A 28 -26.32 12.91 12.96
CA ARG A 28 -25.01 13.18 12.36
C ARG A 28 -25.16 13.65 10.91
N SER A 29 -24.37 14.64 10.53
CA SER A 29 -24.30 15.11 9.15
C SER A 29 -23.51 14.12 8.27
N PRO A 30 -23.69 14.11 6.93
CA PRO A 30 -22.99 13.19 6.04
C PRO A 30 -21.46 13.21 6.20
N TRP A 31 -20.88 14.40 6.44
CA TRP A 31 -19.46 14.54 6.67
C TRP A 31 -19.01 13.92 8.02
N GLN A 32 -19.84 14.03 9.05
CA GLN A 32 -19.59 13.37 10.34
C GLN A 32 -19.66 11.85 10.19
N THR A 33 -20.68 11.32 9.50
CA THR A 33 -20.81 9.88 9.23
C THR A 33 -19.61 9.33 8.47
N ILE A 34 -19.16 10.02 7.41
CA ILE A 34 -17.96 9.61 6.67
C ILE A 34 -16.74 9.57 7.58
N LYS A 35 -16.50 10.63 8.37
CA LYS A 35 -15.29 10.75 9.19
C LYS A 35 -15.28 9.81 10.40
N GLU A 36 -16.44 9.59 11.02
CA GLU A 36 -16.58 8.86 12.28
C GLU A 36 -16.96 7.39 12.09
N VAL A 37 -17.58 7.01 10.97
CA VAL A 37 -18.05 5.65 10.69
C VAL A 37 -17.36 5.05 9.48
N THR A 38 -17.58 5.61 8.29
CA THR A 38 -17.14 5.00 7.03
C THR A 38 -15.61 4.95 6.92
N LEU A 39 -14.91 6.06 7.23
CA LEU A 39 -13.46 6.16 7.06
C LEU A 39 -12.67 5.26 8.04
N PRO A 40 -13.02 5.19 9.35
CA PRO A 40 -12.40 4.24 10.26
C PRO A 40 -12.63 2.78 9.85
N LEU A 41 -13.83 2.44 9.36
CA LEU A 41 -14.15 1.09 8.91
C LEU A 41 -13.47 0.74 7.57
N ALA A 42 -13.31 1.71 6.66
CA ALA A 42 -12.61 1.53 5.39
C ALA A 42 -11.07 1.56 5.54
N LYS A 43 -10.55 1.97 6.70
CA LYS A 43 -9.13 2.16 6.96
C LYS A 43 -8.27 0.93 6.61
N PRO A 44 -8.65 -0.32 6.94
CA PRO A 44 -7.87 -1.50 6.56
C PRO A 44 -7.73 -1.64 5.04
N GLY A 45 -8.81 -1.45 4.28
CA GLY A 45 -8.78 -1.50 2.82
C GLY A 45 -7.96 -0.38 2.18
N ILE A 46 -8.03 0.83 2.74
CA ILE A 46 -7.22 1.98 2.30
C ILE A 46 -5.74 1.71 2.53
N ILE A 47 -5.37 1.20 3.71
CA ILE A 47 -3.99 0.83 4.05
C ILE A 47 -3.49 -0.26 3.08
N ASN A 48 -4.28 -1.32 2.87
CA ASN A 48 -3.91 -2.41 1.96
C ASN A 48 -3.71 -1.89 0.53
N GLY A 49 -4.62 -1.05 0.04
CA GLY A 49 -4.48 -0.41 -1.27
C GLY A 49 -3.23 0.46 -1.38
N ALA A 50 -2.93 1.26 -0.35
CA ALA A 50 -1.73 2.10 -0.32
C ALA A 50 -0.44 1.26 -0.32
N VAL A 51 -0.41 0.16 0.45
CA VAL A 51 0.73 -0.77 0.48
C VAL A 51 0.97 -1.39 -0.89
N LEU A 52 -0.08 -1.84 -1.59
CA LEU A 52 0.06 -2.42 -2.92
C LEU A 52 0.62 -1.41 -3.93
N VAL A 53 0.18 -0.15 -3.88
CA VAL A 53 0.72 0.91 -4.73
C VAL A 53 2.19 1.16 -4.38
N LEU A 54 2.54 1.27 -3.10
CA LEU A 54 3.90 1.49 -2.65
C LEU A 54 4.85 0.36 -3.11
N MET A 55 4.43 -0.89 -2.95
CA MET A 55 5.18 -2.06 -3.37
C MET A 55 5.46 -2.07 -4.87
N ALA A 56 4.47 -1.68 -5.68
CA ALA A 56 4.65 -1.53 -7.10
C ALA A 56 5.65 -0.40 -7.40
N THR A 57 5.45 0.79 -6.84
CA THR A 57 6.28 1.96 -7.15
C THR A 57 7.74 1.82 -6.71
N ILE A 58 8.02 1.17 -5.58
CA ILE A 58 9.39 0.95 -5.10
C ILE A 58 10.21 0.08 -6.06
N LYS A 59 9.54 -0.79 -6.82
CA LYS A 59 10.17 -1.73 -7.76
C LYS A 59 10.12 -1.26 -9.22
N GLU A 60 9.57 -0.07 -9.47
CA GLU A 60 9.44 0.47 -10.83
C GLU A 60 10.79 0.93 -11.38
N LEU A 61 11.42 0.08 -12.18
CA LEU A 61 12.67 0.38 -12.87
C LEU A 61 12.47 1.22 -14.16
N PRO A 62 11.53 0.90 -15.07
CA PRO A 62 11.46 1.58 -16.36
C PRO A 62 11.14 3.08 -16.22
N ALA A 63 10.17 3.41 -15.36
CA ALA A 63 9.80 4.79 -15.11
C ALA A 63 10.96 5.58 -14.47
N THR A 64 11.69 4.97 -13.53
CA THR A 64 12.81 5.63 -12.87
C THR A 64 13.97 5.83 -13.83
N MET A 65 14.32 4.86 -14.68
CA MET A 65 15.35 5.04 -15.71
C MET A 65 15.03 6.17 -16.70
N LEU A 66 13.74 6.34 -17.05
CA LEU A 66 13.32 7.37 -17.99
C LEU A 66 13.23 8.77 -17.37
N LEU A 67 12.87 8.87 -16.09
CA LEU A 67 12.60 10.15 -15.43
C LEU A 67 13.68 10.57 -14.42
N SER A 68 14.65 9.72 -14.08
CA SER A 68 15.62 10.07 -13.04
C SER A 68 16.49 11.26 -13.47
N PRO A 69 16.65 12.29 -12.63
CA PRO A 69 17.57 13.38 -12.90
C PRO A 69 19.02 12.88 -12.84
N ILE A 70 19.91 13.60 -13.51
CA ILE A 70 21.34 13.29 -13.54
C ILE A 70 21.90 13.33 -12.11
N GLY A 71 22.58 12.26 -11.71
CA GLY A 71 23.19 12.12 -10.38
C GLY A 71 22.23 11.63 -9.29
N PHE A 72 21.03 11.18 -9.65
CA PHE A 72 20.12 10.52 -8.73
C PHE A 72 19.88 9.08 -9.18
N ASP A 73 20.39 8.13 -8.42
CA ASP A 73 20.13 6.71 -8.65
C ASP A 73 19.15 6.21 -7.60
N THR A 74 18.06 5.60 -8.06
CA THR A 74 17.13 4.90 -7.16
C THR A 74 17.73 3.56 -6.79
N LEU A 75 17.27 2.99 -5.67
CA LEU A 75 17.71 1.65 -5.24
C LEU A 75 17.49 0.60 -6.34
N ALA A 76 16.42 0.73 -7.13
CA ALA A 76 16.16 -0.15 -8.27
C ALA A 76 17.19 0.01 -9.39
N ILE A 77 17.61 1.24 -9.69
CA ILE A 77 18.64 1.54 -10.70
C ILE A 77 20.00 1.00 -10.24
N GLU A 78 20.38 1.22 -8.98
CA GLU A 78 21.66 0.76 -8.43
C GLU A 78 21.76 -0.78 -8.48
N ILE A 79 20.72 -1.49 -8.05
CA ILE A 79 20.64 -2.96 -8.13
C ILE A 79 20.74 -3.42 -9.59
N TRP A 80 20.02 -2.75 -10.49
CA TRP A 80 20.04 -3.07 -11.92
C TRP A 80 21.44 -2.91 -12.51
N GLN A 81 22.09 -1.76 -12.30
CA GLN A 81 23.43 -1.46 -12.82
C GLN A 81 24.48 -2.44 -12.26
N ALA A 82 24.45 -2.74 -10.97
CA ALA A 82 25.36 -3.71 -10.37
C ALA A 82 25.17 -5.11 -10.97
N THR A 83 23.92 -5.52 -11.20
CA THR A 83 23.59 -6.79 -11.86
C THR A 83 24.06 -6.82 -13.32
N GLU A 84 23.88 -5.74 -14.07
CA GLU A 84 24.34 -5.60 -15.46
C GLU A 84 25.87 -5.69 -15.57
N ASN A 85 26.60 -5.17 -14.58
CA ASN A 85 28.05 -5.26 -14.47
C ASN A 85 28.55 -6.60 -13.90
N VAL A 86 27.66 -7.57 -13.65
CA VAL A 86 27.98 -8.88 -13.04
C VAL A 86 28.54 -8.73 -11.60
N ASP A 87 28.33 -7.57 -10.98
CA ASP A 87 28.68 -7.31 -9.58
C ASP A 87 27.51 -7.68 -8.65
N PHE A 88 27.30 -8.98 -8.49
CA PHE A 88 26.27 -9.50 -7.59
C PHE A 88 26.54 -9.18 -6.12
N ALA A 89 27.81 -8.97 -5.74
CA ALA A 89 28.18 -8.60 -4.38
C ALA A 89 27.70 -7.18 -4.06
N GLY A 90 27.91 -6.23 -4.98
CA GLY A 90 27.36 -4.87 -4.90
C GLY A 90 25.83 -4.84 -4.90
N ALA A 91 25.18 -5.67 -5.72
CA ALA A 91 23.72 -5.74 -5.79
C ALA A 91 23.04 -6.36 -4.56
N ALA A 92 23.77 -7.18 -3.78
CA ALA A 92 23.19 -8.02 -2.73
C ALA A 92 22.55 -7.22 -1.59
N ALA A 93 23.26 -6.20 -1.08
CA ALA A 93 22.79 -5.44 0.08
C ALA A 93 21.51 -4.65 -0.24
N GLY A 94 21.47 -3.95 -1.38
CA GLY A 94 20.28 -3.23 -1.84
C GLY A 94 19.10 -4.16 -2.09
N SER A 95 19.36 -5.31 -2.73
CA SER A 95 18.33 -6.33 -2.98
C SER A 95 17.74 -6.90 -1.69
N LEU A 96 18.59 -7.16 -0.69
CA LEU A 96 18.14 -7.63 0.62
C LEU A 96 17.30 -6.57 1.35
N ALA A 97 17.72 -5.31 1.34
CA ALA A 97 16.95 -4.23 1.95
C ALA A 97 15.56 -4.10 1.31
N MET A 98 15.49 -4.15 -0.02
CA MET A 98 14.26 -4.07 -0.79
C MET A 98 13.33 -5.28 -0.54
N LEU A 99 13.91 -6.46 -0.33
CA LEU A 99 13.20 -7.67 0.09
C LEU A 99 12.65 -7.54 1.51
N LEU A 100 13.43 -7.04 2.47
CA LEU A 100 12.99 -6.84 3.85
C LEU A 100 11.84 -5.82 3.94
N VAL A 101 11.92 -4.72 3.20
CA VAL A 101 10.82 -3.75 3.07
C VAL A 101 9.56 -4.42 2.51
N SER A 102 9.71 -5.23 1.45
CA SER A 102 8.58 -5.96 0.86
C SER A 102 7.95 -6.94 1.84
N ILE A 103 8.74 -7.67 2.62
CA ILE A 103 8.25 -8.59 3.65
C ILE A 103 7.51 -7.82 4.74
N GLY A 104 8.07 -6.71 5.23
CA GLY A 104 7.43 -5.88 6.24
C GLY A 104 6.07 -5.34 5.80
N LEU A 105 5.97 -4.90 4.53
CA LEU A 105 4.71 -4.46 3.93
C LEU A 105 3.68 -5.59 3.80
N THR A 106 4.11 -6.79 3.39
CA THR A 106 3.23 -7.97 3.35
C THR A 106 2.73 -8.36 4.74
N LEU A 107 3.62 -8.36 5.75
CA LEU A 107 3.24 -8.65 7.13
C LEU A 107 2.25 -7.62 7.70
N LEU A 108 2.38 -6.36 7.28
CA LEU A 108 1.43 -5.31 7.66
C LEU A 108 0.03 -5.62 7.14
N ILE A 109 -0.11 -6.03 5.87
CA ILE A 109 -1.40 -6.44 5.28
C ILE A 109 -1.99 -7.63 6.05
N LEU A 110 -1.19 -8.67 6.29
CA LEU A 110 -1.63 -9.86 7.02
C LEU A 110 -2.04 -9.55 8.47
N SER A 111 -1.39 -8.56 9.10
CA SER A 111 -1.78 -8.09 10.43
C SER A 111 -3.14 -7.41 10.43
N GLN A 112 -3.55 -6.75 9.34
CA GLN A 112 -4.89 -6.12 9.26
C GLN A 112 -5.97 -7.20 9.13
N GLU A 113 -5.78 -8.22 8.29
CA GLU A 113 -6.73 -9.33 8.13
C GLU A 113 -6.97 -10.08 9.45
N LYS A 114 -5.91 -10.23 10.25
CA LYS A 114 -6.00 -10.92 11.54
C LYS A 114 -6.75 -10.11 12.60
N VAL A 115 -6.72 -8.77 12.51
CA VAL A 115 -7.51 -7.88 13.36
C VAL A 115 -8.97 -7.89 12.93
N GLU A 116 -9.23 -7.88 11.62
CA GLU A 116 -10.58 -7.92 11.06
C GLU A 116 -11.32 -9.23 11.38
N ASN A 117 -10.66 -10.38 11.28
CA ASN A 117 -11.25 -11.69 11.64
C ASN A 117 -11.48 -11.92 13.14
N ARG A 118 -11.05 -10.99 14.02
CA ARG A 118 -11.22 -11.10 15.48
C ARG A 118 -12.43 -10.32 16.00
N ILE A 119 -13.00 -9.43 15.19
CA ILE A 119 -14.12 -8.54 15.53
C ILE A 119 -15.41 -9.18 15.02
#